data_AF-A0A3D5USZ5-F1
#
_entry.id   AF-A0A3D5USZ5-F1
#
_cell.length_a   1.000
_cell.length_b   1.000
_cell.length_c   1.000
_cell.angle_alpha   90.00
_cell.angle_beta   90.00
_cell.angle_gamma   90.00
#
_symmetry.space_group_name_H-M   'P 1'
#
loop_
_entity.id
_entity.type
_entity.pdbx_description
1 polymer ?
#
loop_
_entity_poly.entity_id
_entity_poly.type
_entity_poly.pdbx_seq_one_letter_code
_entity_poly.pdbx_strand_id
1 'polypeptide(L)'
;PATISYGGREIANPRAEAPPGTHMGGPQKTWFKQVMKASKAEWRIWANSCPALQIRLDFSRLPFAGLEDGYAGTDTWQGYPGELKELLTFLMDEKIGNVISLSGDYHAFA
;
A
#
# COMPACT_ATOMS: atom_id res chain seq x y z
N PRO A 1 18.52 -4.42 -2.62
CA PRO A 1 19.75 -5.12 -2.16
C PRO A 1 19.88 -6.46 -2.90
N ALA A 2 21.09 -7.01 -2.98
CA ALA A 2 21.34 -8.31 -3.63
C ALA A 2 20.76 -9.50 -2.83
N THR A 3 20.72 -9.39 -1.50
CA THR A 3 20.16 -10.37 -0.59
C THR A 3 19.13 -9.74 0.35
N ILE A 4 18.29 -10.59 0.96
CA ILE A 4 17.31 -10.26 2.00
C ILE A 4 17.63 -11.12 3.23
N SER A 5 17.68 -10.51 4.41
CA SER A 5 17.91 -11.21 5.68
C SER A 5 16.57 -11.65 6.29
N TYR A 6 16.43 -12.95 6.60
CA TYR A 6 15.26 -13.49 7.30
C TYR A 6 15.66 -14.74 8.12
N GLY A 7 15.23 -14.81 9.38
CA GLY A 7 15.53 -15.96 10.25
C GLY A 7 17.02 -16.28 10.41
N GLY A 8 17.88 -15.25 10.43
CA GLY A 8 19.34 -15.41 10.51
C GLY A 8 20.01 -15.96 9.24
N ARG A 9 19.29 -16.01 8.12
CA ARG A 9 19.79 -16.45 6.81
C ARG A 9 19.76 -15.31 5.80
N GLU A 10 20.72 -15.33 4.89
CA GLU A 10 20.74 -14.48 3.70
C GLU A 10 20.10 -15.22 2.52
N ILE A 11 19.09 -14.61 1.92
CA ILE A 11 18.34 -15.17 0.79
C ILE A 11 18.62 -14.30 -0.43
N ALA A 12 18.96 -14.89 -1.57
CA ALA A 12 19.10 -14.14 -2.82
C ALA A 12 17.79 -13.41 -3.11
N ASN A 13 17.87 -12.11 -3.40
CA ASN A 13 16.68 -11.32 -3.69
C ASN A 13 16.22 -11.58 -5.13
N PRO A 14 15.12 -12.32 -5.38
CA PRO A 14 14.64 -12.58 -6.74
C PRO A 14 14.17 -11.31 -7.47
N ARG A 15 14.03 -10.21 -6.73
CA ARG A 15 13.59 -8.89 -7.21
C ARG A 15 14.73 -7.86 -7.18
N ALA A 16 16.00 -8.27 -7.05
CA ALA A 16 17.14 -7.35 -6.96
C ALA A 16 17.18 -6.36 -8.13
N GLU A 17 16.92 -6.86 -9.34
CA GLU A 17 16.90 -6.09 -10.59
C GLU A 17 15.48 -5.69 -11.03
N ALA A 18 14.46 -6.06 -10.24
CA ALA A 18 13.09 -5.68 -10.57
C ALA A 18 12.89 -4.18 -10.29
N PRO A 19 12.10 -3.47 -11.10
CA PRO A 19 11.77 -2.08 -10.81
C PRO A 19 11.09 -1.97 -9.43
N PRO A 20 11.18 -0.80 -8.78
CA PRO A 20 10.42 -0.52 -7.57
C PRO A 20 8.96 -0.94 -7.73
N GLY A 21 8.43 -1.64 -6.73
CA GLY A 21 7.03 -2.05 -6.74
C GLY A 21 6.13 -0.84 -6.92
N THR A 22 5.26 -0.89 -7.92
CA THR A 22 4.24 0.11 -8.20
C THR A 22 2.91 -0.59 -8.45
N HIS A 23 1.86 -0.06 -7.84
CA HIS A 23 0.48 -0.48 -8.01
C HIS A 23 -0.20 0.29 -9.17
N MET A 24 0.13 1.58 -9.37
CA MET A 24 -0.47 2.41 -10.44
C MET A 24 0.38 2.48 -11.71
N GLY A 25 1.69 2.28 -11.61
CA GLY A 25 2.63 2.66 -12.66
C GLY A 25 2.76 4.18 -12.83
N GLY A 26 3.77 4.60 -13.59
CA GLY A 26 4.10 6.02 -13.79
C GLY A 26 2.97 6.89 -14.36
N PRO A 27 2.31 6.47 -15.47
CA PRO A 27 1.25 7.27 -16.10
C PRO A 27 0.03 7.49 -15.20
N GLN A 28 -0.52 6.42 -14.59
CA GLN A 28 -1.71 6.54 -13.75
C GLN A 28 -1.41 7.31 -12.46
N LYS A 29 -0.22 7.15 -11.87
CA LYS A 29 0.19 7.94 -10.71
C LYS A 29 0.30 9.43 -11.02
N THR A 30 0.89 9.79 -12.17
CA THR A 30 0.96 11.18 -12.62
C THR A 30 -0.43 11.78 -12.80
N TRP A 31 -1.32 11.06 -13.48
CA TRP A 31 -2.71 11.45 -13.67
C TRP A 31 -3.44 11.62 -12.33
N PHE A 32 -3.28 10.68 -11.39
CA PHE A 32 -3.90 10.73 -10.06
C PHE A 32 -3.52 12.01 -9.32
N LYS A 33 -2.21 12.33 -9.26
CA LYS A 33 -1.72 13.54 -8.59
C LYS A 33 -2.28 14.80 -9.24
N GLN A 34 -2.33 14.85 -10.57
CA GLN A 34 -2.88 15.99 -11.31
C GLN A 34 -4.38 16.20 -11.00
N VAL A 35 -5.18 15.13 -11.05
CA VAL A 35 -6.63 15.20 -10.79
C VAL A 35 -6.91 15.59 -9.34
N MET A 36 -6.20 15.00 -8.38
CA MET A 36 -6.37 15.32 -6.97
C MET A 36 -6.08 16.80 -6.67
N LYS A 37 -5.01 17.35 -7.25
CA LYS A 37 -4.60 18.75 -7.07
C LYS A 37 -5.52 19.73 -7.81
N ALA A 38 -5.99 19.39 -9.00
CA ALA A 38 -6.82 20.28 -9.82
C ALA A 38 -8.30 20.31 -9.38
N SER A 39 -8.77 19.27 -8.67
CA SER A 39 -10.16 19.17 -8.25
C SER A 39 -10.56 20.33 -7.33
N LYS A 40 -11.75 20.89 -7.57
CA LYS A 40 -12.43 21.87 -6.70
C LYS A 40 -13.62 21.28 -5.95
N ALA A 41 -13.83 19.97 -6.06
CA ALA A 41 -14.91 19.30 -5.35
C ALA A 41 -14.66 19.32 -3.84
N GLU A 42 -15.74 19.37 -3.06
CA GLU A 42 -15.68 19.26 -1.60
C GLU A 42 -15.02 17.94 -1.18
N TRP A 43 -15.37 16.85 -1.85
CA TRP A 43 -14.85 15.50 -1.59
C TRP A 43 -14.08 14.94 -2.79
N ARG A 44 -12.99 14.22 -2.51
CA ARG A 44 -12.18 13.50 -3.51
C ARG A 44 -12.21 12.02 -3.16
N ILE A 45 -12.75 11.19 -4.06
CA ILE A 45 -12.86 9.75 -3.84
C ILE A 45 -11.78 9.05 -4.64
N TRP A 46 -10.88 8.37 -3.94
CA TRP A 46 -9.92 7.43 -4.50
C TRP A 46 -10.52 6.03 -4.49
N ALA A 47 -11.20 5.67 -5.59
CA ALA A 47 -11.86 4.38 -5.73
C ALA A 47 -11.00 3.40 -6.55
N ASN A 48 -10.79 2.19 -6.05
CA ASN A 48 -10.14 1.08 -6.76
C ASN A 48 -10.48 -0.27 -6.08
N SER A 49 -10.06 -1.39 -6.67
CA SER A 49 -10.33 -2.71 -6.10
C SER A 49 -9.54 -3.00 -4.83
N CYS A 50 -8.37 -2.39 -4.65
CA CYS A 50 -7.41 -2.76 -3.60
C CYS A 50 -7.42 -1.75 -2.44
N PRO A 51 -7.76 -2.16 -1.21
CA PRO A 51 -7.82 -1.28 -0.04
C PRO A 51 -6.48 -0.66 0.35
N ALA A 52 -6.50 0.65 0.65
CA ALA A 52 -5.37 1.36 1.25
C ALA A 52 -5.28 1.18 2.79
N LEU A 53 -6.39 0.76 3.42
CA LEU A 53 -6.48 0.47 4.84
C LEU A 53 -5.61 -0.74 5.19
N GLN A 54 -4.72 -0.60 6.16
CA GLN A 54 -3.79 -1.67 6.55
C GLN A 54 -4.47 -2.73 7.42
N ILE A 55 -4.31 -4.01 7.05
CA ILE A 55 -4.57 -5.15 7.94
C ILE A 55 -3.26 -5.58 8.60
N ARG A 56 -3.21 -5.48 9.93
CA ARG A 56 -2.14 -6.02 10.74
C ARG A 56 -2.70 -7.10 11.66
N LEU A 57 -2.10 -8.28 11.62
CA LEU A 57 -2.44 -9.40 12.48
C LEU A 57 -1.30 -9.63 13.47
N ASP A 58 -1.66 -9.64 14.76
CA ASP A 58 -0.80 -10.13 15.83
C ASP A 58 -1.00 -11.66 15.89
N PHE A 59 -0.14 -12.39 15.19
CA PHE A 59 -0.21 -13.85 15.11
C PHE A 59 0.21 -14.49 16.43
N SER A 60 0.98 -13.80 17.27
CA SER A 60 1.32 -14.27 18.62
C SER A 60 0.10 -14.46 19.51
N ARG A 61 -1.01 -13.77 19.20
CA ARG A 61 -2.30 -13.90 19.88
C ARG A 61 -3.26 -14.92 19.28
N LEU A 62 -2.89 -15.57 18.17
CA LEU A 62 -3.70 -16.61 17.55
C LEU A 62 -3.26 -18.00 18.07
N PRO A 63 -4.09 -18.69 18.87
CA PRO A 63 -3.71 -19.98 19.42
C PRO A 63 -3.46 -20.98 18.30
N PHE A 64 -2.39 -21.76 18.43
CA PHE A 64 -1.96 -22.80 17.49
C PHE A 64 -1.50 -22.32 16.10
N ALA A 65 -1.30 -21.02 15.89
CA ALA A 65 -0.79 -20.53 14.61
C ALA A 65 0.67 -20.96 14.36
N GLY A 66 1.53 -20.94 15.39
CA GLY A 66 2.96 -21.24 15.24
C GLY A 66 3.67 -20.29 14.27
N LEU A 67 3.07 -19.13 13.97
CA LEU A 67 3.55 -18.13 13.03
C LEU A 67 4.02 -16.88 13.78
N GLU A 68 5.08 -16.25 13.28
CA GLU A 68 5.51 -14.92 13.72
C GLU A 68 4.51 -13.84 13.23
N ASP A 69 4.50 -12.69 13.91
CA ASP A 69 3.71 -11.53 13.48
C ASP A 69 4.07 -11.10 12.05
N GLY A 70 3.06 -10.71 11.26
CA GLY A 70 3.23 -10.47 9.84
C GLY A 70 2.19 -9.53 9.23
N TYR A 71 2.51 -9.03 8.04
CA TYR A 71 1.57 -8.27 7.21
C TYR A 71 0.70 -9.24 6.41
N ALA A 72 -0.62 -9.03 6.45
CA ALA A 72 -1.57 -9.68 5.57
C ALA A 72 -2.00 -8.71 4.45
N GLY A 73 -2.55 -9.24 3.35
CA GLY A 73 -3.04 -8.41 2.24
C GLY A 73 -1.91 -7.75 1.42
N THR A 74 -0.76 -8.41 1.27
CA THR A 74 0.39 -7.89 0.49
C THR A 74 0.13 -7.82 -1.02
N ASP A 75 -1.00 -8.34 -1.49
CA ASP A 75 -1.54 -8.15 -2.83
C ASP A 75 -2.24 -6.80 -3.03
N THR A 76 -2.56 -6.10 -1.94
CA THR A 76 -3.17 -4.75 -1.93
C THR A 76 -2.13 -3.66 -1.62
N TRP A 77 -2.52 -2.44 -1.21
CA TRP A 77 -1.56 -1.32 -1.09
C TRP A 77 -0.44 -1.54 -0.09
N GLN A 78 -0.58 -2.48 0.85
CA GLN A 78 0.45 -2.86 1.81
C GLN A 78 1.61 -3.62 1.14
N GLY A 79 1.39 -4.20 -0.04
CA GLY A 79 2.45 -4.72 -0.90
C GLY A 79 3.29 -3.66 -1.60
N TYR A 80 2.79 -2.41 -1.63
CA TYR A 80 3.40 -1.29 -2.34
C TYR A 80 3.66 -0.10 -1.41
N PRO A 81 4.33 -0.29 -0.26
CA PRO A 81 4.40 0.72 0.80
C PRO A 81 5.15 1.98 0.36
N GLY A 82 6.12 1.85 -0.56
CA GLY A 82 6.85 2.98 -1.12
C GLY A 82 5.93 3.91 -1.92
N GLU A 83 5.09 3.35 -2.80
CA GLU A 83 4.16 4.13 -3.59
C GLU A 83 3.00 4.67 -2.74
N LEU A 84 2.46 3.88 -1.80
CA LEU A 84 1.43 4.38 -0.88
C LEU A 84 1.96 5.59 -0.09
N LYS A 85 3.18 5.49 0.46
CA LYS A 85 3.82 6.61 1.18
C LYS A 85 3.99 7.83 0.27
N GLU A 86 4.43 7.63 -0.98
CA GLU A 86 4.57 8.72 -1.95
C GLU A 86 3.24 9.45 -2.19
N LEU A 87 2.14 8.71 -2.38
CA LEU A 87 0.82 9.28 -2.62
C LEU A 87 0.28 10.02 -1.39
N LEU A 88 0.38 9.42 -0.20
CA LEU A 88 -0.09 10.06 1.04
C LEU A 88 0.73 11.30 1.39
N THR A 89 2.05 11.25 1.18
CA THR A 89 2.93 12.42 1.36
C THR A 89 2.55 13.55 0.41
N PHE A 90 2.31 13.23 -0.87
CA PHE A 90 1.82 14.20 -1.84
C PHE A 90 0.50 14.87 -1.41
N LEU A 91 -0.47 14.10 -0.92
CA LEU A 91 -1.74 14.65 -0.42
C LEU A 91 -1.52 15.59 0.78
N MET A 92 -0.61 15.23 1.70
CA MET A 92 -0.25 16.07 2.85
C MET A 92 0.47 17.36 2.43
N ASP A 93 1.49 17.26 1.58
CA ASP A 93 2.33 18.39 1.15
C ASP A 93 1.52 19.43 0.35
N GLU A 94 0.60 18.95 -0.49
CA GLU A 94 -0.30 19.80 -1.29
C GLU A 94 -1.55 20.24 -0.50
N LYS A 95 -1.66 19.84 0.78
CA LYS A 95 -2.80 20.15 1.67
C LYS A 95 -4.15 19.74 1.07
N ILE A 96 -4.18 18.60 0.39
CA ILE A 96 -5.38 18.05 -0.25
C ILE A 96 -6.18 17.29 0.82
N GLY A 97 -7.18 17.96 1.39
CA GLY A 97 -8.12 17.39 2.35
C GLY A 97 -9.32 16.69 1.70
N ASN A 98 -10.21 16.17 2.56
CA ASN A 98 -11.46 15.52 2.19
C ASN A 98 -11.27 14.37 1.17
N VAL A 99 -10.22 13.58 1.36
CA VAL A 99 -9.93 12.40 0.54
C VAL A 99 -10.49 11.16 1.20
N ILE A 100 -11.30 10.40 0.47
CA ILE A 100 -11.84 9.10 0.88
C ILE A 100 -11.20 8.03 0.01
N SER A 101 -10.55 7.03 0.61
CA SER A 101 -10.19 5.79 -0.09
C SER A 101 -11.38 4.82 0.00
N LEU A 102 -11.81 4.29 -1.14
CA LEU A 102 -12.96 3.40 -1.26
C LEU A 102 -12.57 2.15 -2.04
N SER A 103 -12.62 1.00 -1.40
CA SER A 103 -12.21 -0.28 -1.99
C SER A 103 -13.00 -1.46 -1.43
N GLY A 104 -12.89 -2.60 -2.11
CA GLY A 104 -13.44 -3.89 -1.68
C GLY A 104 -12.34 -4.86 -1.26
N ASP A 105 -12.33 -6.04 -1.87
CA ASP A 105 -11.32 -7.12 -1.74
C ASP A 105 -11.31 -7.85 -0.38
N TYR A 106 -11.24 -7.13 0.73
CA TYR A 106 -11.16 -7.74 2.07
C TYR A 106 -12.41 -8.49 2.54
N HIS A 107 -13.52 -8.44 1.78
CA HIS A 107 -14.80 -9.10 2.11
C HIS A 107 -15.29 -8.82 3.53
N ALA A 108 -14.99 -7.62 4.03
CA ALA A 108 -15.34 -7.13 5.36
C ALA A 108 -15.76 -5.66 5.29
N PHE A 109 -16.42 -5.19 6.34
CA PHE A 109 -16.69 -3.77 6.54
C PHE A 109 -15.66 -3.22 7.54
N ALA A 110 -14.93 -2.17 7.15
CA ALA A 110 -13.85 -1.56 7.92
C ALA A 110 -13.75 -0.07 7.65
#